data_AF-A0A941FMN3-F1
#
_entry.id   AF-A0A941FMN3-F1
#
_cell.length_a   1.000
_cell.length_b   1.000
_cell.length_c   1.000
_cell.angle_alpha   90.00
_cell.angle_beta   90.00
_cell.angle_gamma   90.00
#
_symmetry.space_group_name_H-M   'P 1'
#
loop_
_entity.id
_entity.type
_entity.pdbx_description
1 polymer ?
#
loop_
_entity_poly.entity_id
_entity_poly.type
_entity_poly.pdbx_seq_one_letter_code
_entity_poly.pdbx_strand_id
1 'polypeptide(L)' 'MIGLGNNKVHAMMVGLVNEGYLKKEGRSYAINVNDEELDKRRDKE' A
#
# COMPACT_ATOMS: atom_id res chain seq x y z
N MET A 1 -19.50 9.88 -1.61
CA MET A 1 -18.73 8.98 -0.73
C MET A 1 -18.66 7.61 -1.38
N ILE A 2 -17.56 7.28 -2.06
CA ILE A 2 -17.41 5.97 -2.75
C ILE A 2 -17.11 4.94 -1.66
N GLY A 3 -18.17 4.35 -1.09
CA GLY A 3 -18.05 3.24 -0.16
C GLY A 3 -17.74 1.95 -0.94
N LEU A 4 -16.45 1.62 -1.09
CA LEU A 4 -16.06 0.28 -1.49
C LEU A 4 -16.42 -0.67 -0.35
N GLY A 5 -17.39 -1.57 -0.56
CA GLY A 5 -17.78 -2.56 0.45
C GLY A 5 -16.58 -3.39 0.92
N ASN A 6 -16.58 -3.83 2.19
CA ASN A 6 -15.46 -4.47 2.89
C ASN A 6 -14.70 -5.54 2.07
N ASN A 7 -15.39 -6.34 1.26
CA ASN A 7 -14.76 -7.37 0.44
C ASN A 7 -13.87 -6.80 -0.69
N LYS A 8 -14.24 -5.67 -1.29
CA LYS A 8 -13.46 -5.06 -2.38
C LYS A 8 -12.19 -4.38 -1.85
N VAL A 9 -12.29 -3.74 -0.68
CA VAL A 9 -11.13 -3.14 0.00
C VAL A 9 -10.15 -4.24 0.42
N HIS A 10 -10.66 -5.35 0.96
CA HIS A 10 -9.81 -6.48 1.33
C HIS A 10 -9.07 -7.07 0.12
N ALA A 11 -9.77 -7.30 -1.00
CA ALA A 11 -9.15 -7.81 -2.23
C ALA A 11 -8.07 -6.86 -2.78
N MET A 12 -8.32 -5.54 -2.73
CA MET A 12 -7.34 -4.53 -3.14
C MET A 12 -6.10 -4.53 -2.23
N MET A 13 -6.30 -4.60 -0.91
CA MET A 13 -5.19 -4.67 0.05
C MET A 13 -4.34 -5.94 -0.15
N VAL A 14 -4.97 -7.08 -0.45
CA VAL A 14 -4.25 -8.33 -0.78
C VAL A 14 -3.47 -8.20 -2.08
N GLY A 15 -4.03 -7.56 -3.12
CA GLY A 15 -3.33 -7.27 -4.37
C GLY A 15 -2.04 -6.47 -4.13
N LEU A 16 -2.15 -5.37 -3.39
CA LEU A 16 -1.01 -4.50 -3.07
C LEU A 16 0.06 -5.21 -2.23
N VAL A 17 -0.32 -6.18 -1.39
CA VAL A 17 0.65 -7.03 -0.66
C VAL A 17 1.37 -7.98 -1.60
N ASN A 18 0.64 -8.64 -2.51
CA ASN A 18 1.22 -9.55 -3.49
C ASN A 18 2.15 -8.84 -4.49
N GLU A 19 1.80 -7.62 -4.88
CA GLU A 19 2.64 -6.76 -5.74
C GLU A 19 3.83 -6.15 -5.00
N GLY A 20 3.94 -6.36 -3.68
CA GLY A 20 5.06 -5.91 -2.87
C GLY A 20 5.02 -4.43 -2.49
N TYR A 21 3.92 -3.71 -2.75
CA TYR A 21 3.71 -2.33 -2.31
C TYR A 21 3.37 -2.23 -0.81
N LEU A 22 2.74 -3.26 -0.26
CA LEU A 22 2.38 -3.34 1.16
C LEU A 22 3.01 -4.57 1.80
N LYS A 23 3.33 -4.46 3.08
CA LYS A 23 3.69 -5.57 3.95
C LYS A 23 2.64 -5.71 5.03
N LYS A 24 2.08 -6.91 5.19
CA LYS A 24 1.12 -7.17 6.27
C LYS A 24 1.85 -7.42 7.59
N GLU A 25 1.55 -6.62 8.60
CA GLU A 25 2.09 -6.76 9.96
C GLU A 25 0.96 -6.96 10.96
N GLY A 26 0.67 -8.23 11.25
CA GLY A 26 -0.43 -8.61 12.14
C GLY A 26 -1.80 -8.13 11.63
N ARG A 27 -2.38 -7.15 12.31
CA ARG A 27 -3.67 -6.52 11.96
C ARG A 27 -3.53 -5.24 11.12
N SER A 28 -2.30 -4.81 10.83
CA SER A 28 -1.99 -3.57 10.11
C SER A 28 -1.26 -3.87 8.80
N TYR A 29 -1.19 -2.86 7.92
CA TYR A 29 -0.37 -2.89 6.71
C TYR A 29 0.67 -1.77 6.80
N ALA A 30 1.93 -2.10 6.53
CA ALA A 30 3.02 -1.15 6.37
C ALA A 30 3.23 -0.90 4.88
N ILE A 31 3.46 0.35 4.50
CA ILE A 31 3.83 0.68 3.12
C ILE A 31 5.27 0.24 2.91
N ASN A 32 5.48 -0.64 1.95
CA ASN A 32 6.82 -1.09 1.56
C ASN A 32 7.39 -0.07 0.57
N VAL A 33 7.77 1.11 1.07
CA VAL A 33 8.44 2.09 0.22
C VAL A 33 9.92 1.74 0.20
N ASN A 34 10.41 1.37 -0.99
CA ASN A 34 11.84 1.27 -1.21
C ASN A 34 12.44 2.68 -1.09
N ASP A 35 13.55 2.84 -0.37
CA ASP A 35 14.18 4.15 -0.15
C ASP A 35 14.44 4.90 -1.47
N GLU A 36 14.69 4.17 -2.56
CA GLU A 36 14.89 4.73 -3.91
C GLU A 36 13.63 5.39 -4.51
N GLU A 37 12.42 4.91 -4.16
CA GLU A 37 11.14 5.51 -4.57
C GLU A 37 10.81 6.76 -3.74
N LEU A 38 11.19 6.76 -2.45
CA LEU A 38 11.10 7.96 -1.60
C LEU A 38 12.06 9.05 -2.06
N ASP A 39 13.28 8.68 -2.45
CA ASP A 39 14.31 9.63 -2.90
C ASP A 39 13.86 10.35 -4.18
N LYS A 40 13.29 9.64 -5.16
CA LYS A 40 12.69 10.23 -6.39
C LYS A 40 11.53 11.19 -6.13
N ARG A 41 10.86 11.07 -4.99
CA ARG A 41 9.76 11.96 -4.57
C ARG A 41 10.23 13.15 -3.72
N ARG A 42 11.41 13.06 -3.10
CA ARG A 42 11.99 14.12 -2.26
C ARG A 42 12.53 15.30 -3.09
N ASP A 43 12.96 15.06 -4.33
CA ASP A 43 13.46 16.12 -5.23
C ASP A 43 12.35 16.90 -5.97
N LYS A 44 11.08 16.78 -5.55
CA LYS A 44 9.94 17.43 -6.22
C LYS A 44 9.20 18.47 -5.37
N GLU A 45 9.79 18.91 -4.26
CA GLU A 45 9.37 20.11 -3.50
C GLU A 45 10.26 21.32 -3.79
#